data_AF-A0A2N2JP32-F1
#
_entry.id   AF-A0A2N2JP32-F1
#
_cell.length_a   1.000
_cell.length_b   1.000
_cell.length_c   1.000
_cell.angle_alpha   90.00
_cell.angle_beta   90.00
_cell.angle_gamma   90.00
#
_symmetry.space_group_name_H-M   'P 1'
#
loop_
_entity.id
_entity.type
_entity.pdbx_description
1 polymer ?
#
loop_
_entity_poly.entity_id
_entity_poly.type
_entity_poly.pdbx_seq_one_letter_code
_entity_poly.pdbx_strand_id
1 'polypeptide(L)'
;MSNEAAVAETTEARKGAGAVAAPVNGSAEVAEFSFELSADEVSFPLDESIYPRDAIFGAAYLFIDRCYVFLTRPADGQVGVRLRPKGERGEALLEALAGEFANELLNQVLRARIAQSTTKIREFYMQRAFFENTPTHSTIDALLAELDEEELADDPLEISVPWEEEPSA
;
A
#
# COMPACT_ATOMS: atom_id res chain seq x y z
N MET A 1 61.55 55.92 0.58
CA MET A 1 62.00 54.92 -0.43
C MET A 1 60.82 54.06 -0.75
N SER A 2 60.30 54.26 -1.96
CA SER A 2 59.13 53.62 -2.55
C SER A 2 59.45 52.21 -3.04
N ASN A 3 58.47 51.31 -2.97
CA ASN A 3 58.11 50.28 -3.96
C ASN A 3 56.82 49.61 -3.45
N GLU A 4 55.62 49.83 -4.00
CA GLU A 4 55.10 49.42 -5.33
C GLU A 4 54.84 47.89 -5.38
N ALA A 5 53.57 47.48 -5.18
CA ALA A 5 52.65 46.81 -6.14
C ALA A 5 52.99 45.32 -6.39
N ALA A 6 52.11 44.35 -6.68
CA ALA A 6 50.77 44.25 -7.24
C ALA A 6 50.23 42.81 -6.92
N VAL A 7 48.94 42.60 -6.60
CA VAL A 7 47.85 42.05 -7.45
C VAL A 7 47.81 40.51 -7.65
N ALA A 8 46.60 39.96 -7.44
CA ALA A 8 45.90 38.81 -8.11
C ALA A 8 45.35 37.79 -7.09
N GLU A 9 44.06 37.85 -6.74
CA GLU A 9 42.89 37.19 -7.39
C GLU A 9 42.71 35.69 -7.09
N THR A 10 41.57 35.42 -6.44
CA THR A 10 40.62 34.31 -6.65
C THR A 10 41.11 32.87 -6.47
N THR A 11 40.44 32.09 -5.58
CA THR A 11 39.90 30.74 -5.88
C THR A 11 39.16 30.11 -4.68
N GLU A 12 37.88 29.81 -4.94
CA GLU A 12 37.01 28.74 -4.43
C GLU A 12 36.56 28.61 -2.96
N ALA A 13 35.24 28.70 -2.84
CA ALA A 13 34.41 27.99 -1.89
C ALA A 13 34.65 26.47 -1.95
N ARG A 14 34.81 25.84 -0.78
CA ARG A 14 34.50 24.42 -0.59
C ARG A 14 33.52 24.24 0.57
N LYS A 15 32.32 23.86 0.17
CA LYS A 15 31.25 23.21 0.93
C LYS A 15 31.80 22.00 1.67
N GLY A 16 31.93 22.11 2.99
CA GLY A 16 32.19 20.99 3.89
C GLY A 16 30.90 20.64 4.63
N ALA A 17 30.30 19.52 4.24
CA ALA A 17 29.20 18.88 4.95
C ALA A 17 29.66 18.51 6.38
N GLY A 18 29.09 19.18 7.38
CA GLY A 18 29.21 18.81 8.78
C GLY A 18 27.92 18.14 9.23
N ALA A 19 27.80 16.83 9.01
CA ALA A 19 26.82 16.02 9.71
C ALA A 19 27.26 15.95 11.19
N VAL A 20 26.59 16.72 12.05
CA VAL A 20 26.79 16.62 13.49
C VAL A 20 25.88 15.49 13.98
N ALA A 21 26.45 14.31 14.16
CA ALA A 21 25.81 13.23 14.90
C ALA A 21 25.64 13.67 16.36
N ALA A 22 24.39 13.82 16.80
CA ALA A 22 24.06 14.04 18.19
C ALA A 22 24.15 12.71 18.98
N PRO A 23 24.58 12.75 20.26
CA PRO A 23 24.80 11.54 21.04
C PRO A 23 23.48 10.94 21.51
N VAL A 24 23.33 9.63 21.29
CA VAL A 24 22.23 8.82 21.82
C VAL A 24 22.55 8.48 23.28
N ASN A 25 21.92 9.19 24.22
CA ASN A 25 21.95 8.82 25.64
C ASN A 25 20.64 8.10 25.98
N GLY A 26 20.76 6.85 26.42
CA GLY A 26 19.63 6.02 26.82
C GLY A 26 19.02 6.46 28.14
N SER A 27 17.87 7.11 28.05
CA SER A 27 16.74 6.87 28.94
C SER A 27 15.69 6.11 28.15
N ALA A 28 14.94 5.20 28.77
CA ALA A 28 13.75 4.61 28.17
C ALA A 28 12.68 5.69 28.01
N GLU A 29 12.90 6.61 27.09
CA GLU A 29 11.91 7.55 26.62
C GLU A 29 10.89 6.74 25.84
N VAL A 30 9.61 6.92 26.18
CA VAL A 30 8.54 6.62 25.25
C VAL A 30 8.97 7.24 23.92
N ALA A 31 9.23 6.42 22.90
CA ALA A 31 9.71 6.90 21.61
C ALA A 31 8.63 7.84 21.05
N GLU A 32 8.78 9.12 21.32
CA GLU A 32 7.83 10.13 20.91
C GLU A 32 7.91 10.21 19.40
N PHE A 33 6.74 10.14 18.75
CA PHE A 33 6.67 10.23 17.31
C PHE A 33 7.19 11.61 16.88
N SER A 34 8.36 11.64 16.23
CA SER A 34 9.02 12.89 15.89
C SER A 34 8.37 13.58 14.70
N PHE A 35 8.07 14.87 14.84
CA PHE A 35 7.61 15.73 13.75
C PHE A 35 8.22 17.13 13.86
N GLU A 36 8.27 17.82 12.74
CA GLU A 36 8.78 19.18 12.62
C GLU A 36 7.65 20.11 12.19
N LEU A 37 7.42 21.16 12.98
CA LEU A 37 6.48 22.22 12.64
C LEU A 37 7.19 23.32 11.84
N SER A 38 6.49 23.83 10.83
CA SER A 38 6.86 25.05 10.12
C SER A 38 5.67 26.03 10.14
N ALA A 39 5.80 27.17 9.45
CA ALA A 39 4.77 28.21 9.47
C ALA A 39 3.40 27.73 8.95
N ASP A 40 3.37 26.81 7.99
CA ASP A 40 2.13 26.37 7.32
C ASP A 40 2.01 24.86 7.09
N GLU A 41 3.02 24.08 7.46
CA GLU A 41 3.03 22.62 7.29
C GLU A 41 3.71 21.90 8.46
N VAL A 42 3.36 20.63 8.62
CA VAL A 42 4.04 19.69 9.52
C VAL A 42 4.73 18.61 8.71
N SER A 43 5.94 18.23 9.14
CA SER A 43 6.80 17.26 8.46
C SER A 43 7.15 16.07 9.36
N PHE A 44 7.22 14.89 8.78
CA PHE A 44 7.49 13.63 9.48
C PHE A 44 8.65 12.90 8.79
N PRO A 45 9.82 12.79 9.44
CA PRO A 45 10.87 11.88 9.02
C PRO A 45 10.54 10.47 9.50
N LEU A 46 10.34 9.52 8.57
CA LEU A 46 9.92 8.15 8.88
C LEU A 46 10.97 7.15 8.39
N ASP A 47 11.28 6.17 9.25
CA ASP A 47 12.14 5.03 8.92
C ASP A 47 11.30 3.85 8.41
N GLU A 48 11.63 3.34 7.22
CA GLU A 48 10.90 2.23 6.58
C GLU A 48 11.02 0.90 7.34
N SER A 49 12.02 0.74 8.21
CA SER A 49 12.18 -0.44 9.08
C SER A 49 11.15 -0.47 10.22
N ILE A 50 10.67 0.70 10.64
CA ILE A 50 9.65 0.84 11.69
C ILE A 50 8.26 0.94 11.08
N TYR A 51 8.14 1.79 10.06
CA TYR A 51 6.90 2.09 9.36
C TYR A 51 7.03 1.65 7.90
N PRO A 52 6.50 0.46 7.53
CA PRO A 52 6.58 -0.01 6.15
C PRO A 52 6.00 1.00 5.17
N ARG A 53 6.62 1.14 4.00
CA ARG A 53 6.24 2.13 2.98
C ARG A 53 4.75 2.16 2.65
N ASP A 54 4.13 0.99 2.53
CA ASP A 54 2.69 0.88 2.22
C ASP A 54 1.82 1.48 3.34
N ALA A 55 2.22 1.34 4.61
CA ALA A 55 1.53 1.94 5.73
C ALA A 55 1.67 3.47 5.73
N ILE A 56 2.86 3.99 5.40
CA ILE A 56 3.11 5.43 5.25
C ILE A 56 2.21 6.00 4.15
N PHE A 57 2.15 5.34 2.99
CA PHE A 57 1.34 5.80 1.87
C PHE A 57 -0.15 5.70 2.16
N GLY A 58 -0.59 4.62 2.81
CA GLY A 58 -1.98 4.45 3.26
C GLY A 58 -2.41 5.56 4.22
N ALA A 59 -1.57 5.90 5.19
CA ALA A 59 -1.87 6.97 6.14
C ALA A 59 -1.91 8.33 5.46
N ALA A 60 -0.90 8.63 4.62
CA ALA A 60 -0.82 9.89 3.90
C ALA A 60 -2.01 10.11 2.95
N TYR A 61 -2.48 9.03 2.30
CA TYR A 61 -3.63 9.08 1.39
C TYR A 61 -4.93 9.54 2.10
N LEU A 62 -5.12 9.20 3.37
CA LEU A 62 -6.33 9.58 4.12
C LEU A 62 -6.41 11.07 4.46
N PHE A 63 -5.34 11.83 4.23
CA PHE A 63 -5.29 13.26 4.52
C PHE A 63 -5.40 14.13 3.27
N ILE A 64 -5.47 13.54 2.06
CA ILE A 64 -5.47 14.30 0.80
C ILE A 64 -6.70 15.18 0.58
N ASP A 65 -7.80 14.89 1.28
CA ASP A 65 -9.05 15.65 1.22
C ASP A 65 -8.86 17.04 1.84
N ARG A 66 -8.22 17.12 3.02
CA ARG A 66 -8.02 18.34 3.83
C ARG A 66 -6.60 18.90 3.82
N CYS A 67 -5.62 18.15 3.33
CA CYS A 67 -4.22 18.57 3.23
C CYS A 67 -3.67 18.40 1.81
N TYR A 68 -2.71 19.25 1.45
CA TYR A 68 -1.74 18.92 0.42
C TYR A 68 -0.67 18.03 1.03
N VAL A 69 -0.46 16.87 0.41
CA VAL A 69 0.46 15.84 0.89
C VAL A 69 1.69 15.79 -0.01
N PHE A 70 2.87 15.86 0.58
CA PHE A 70 4.14 15.75 -0.13
C PHE A 70 4.93 14.57 0.41
N LEU A 71 5.39 13.70 -0.49
CA LEU A 71 6.25 12.57 -0.16
C LEU A 71 7.64 12.82 -0.72
N THR A 72 8.65 12.53 0.09
CA THR A 72 10.06 12.67 -0.27
C THR A 72 10.84 11.45 0.22
N ARG A 73 12.03 11.25 -0.32
CA ARG A 73 12.96 10.21 0.12
C ARG A 73 14.30 10.87 0.46
N PRO A 74 14.47 11.39 1.69
CA PRO A 74 15.67 12.14 2.06
C PRO A 74 16.93 11.27 2.06
N ALA A 75 16.79 9.98 2.37
CA ALA A 75 17.85 8.98 2.36
C ALA A 75 17.29 7.60 2.00
N ASP A 76 18.19 6.63 1.82
CA ASP A 76 17.76 5.23 1.68
C ASP A 76 17.10 4.73 2.98
N GLY A 77 16.03 3.95 2.85
CA GLY A 77 15.22 3.49 3.99
C GLY A 77 14.47 4.59 4.74
N GLN A 78 14.44 5.84 4.25
CA GLN A 78 13.72 6.93 4.88
C GLN A 78 12.68 7.57 3.95
N VAL A 79 11.51 7.87 4.50
CA VAL A 79 10.43 8.58 3.81
C VAL A 79 10.11 9.85 4.59
N GLY A 80 10.11 10.99 3.92
CA GLY A 80 9.63 12.25 4.47
C GLY A 80 8.19 12.51 4.02
N VAL A 81 7.27 12.69 4.96
CA VAL A 81 5.89 13.12 4.69
C VAL A 81 5.73 14.56 5.12
N ARG A 82 5.12 15.41 4.30
CA ARG A 82 4.70 16.76 4.70
C ARG A 82 3.23 16.97 4.44
N LEU A 83 2.54 17.57 5.42
CA LEU A 83 1.13 17.90 5.36
C LEU A 83 0.95 19.41 5.49
N ARG A 84 0.39 20.03 4.45
CA ARG A 84 -0.02 21.43 4.46
C ARG A 84 -1.56 21.50 4.46
N PRO A 85 -2.23 22.01 5.51
CA PRO A 85 -3.68 22.19 5.51
C PRO A 85 -4.16 23.07 4.35
N LYS A 86 -5.28 22.69 3.72
CA LYS A 86 -5.91 23.48 2.66
C LYS A 86 -6.68 24.69 3.20
N GLY A 87 -7.10 24.63 4.46
CA GLY A 87 -7.93 25.64 5.12
C GLY A 87 -7.17 26.44 6.19
N GLU A 88 -7.75 26.50 7.38
CA GLU A 88 -7.16 27.16 8.54
C GLU A 88 -5.74 26.66 8.83
N ARG A 89 -4.95 27.53 9.44
CA ARG A 89 -3.54 27.32 9.76
C ARG A 89 -3.29 27.84 11.16
N GLY A 90 -2.34 27.22 11.85
CA GLY A 90 -1.95 27.61 13.19
C GLY A 90 -1.21 26.46 13.86
N GLU A 91 -0.34 26.80 14.79
CA GLU A 91 0.51 25.82 15.49
C GLU A 91 -0.31 24.71 16.16
N ALA A 92 -1.33 25.08 16.95
CA ALA A 92 -2.21 24.11 17.60
C ALA A 92 -2.95 23.19 16.62
N LEU A 93 -3.32 23.69 15.43
CA LEU A 93 -3.92 22.87 14.39
C LEU A 93 -2.90 21.90 13.78
N LEU A 94 -1.67 22.36 13.54
CA LEU A 94 -0.60 21.52 12.99
C LEU A 94 -0.17 20.43 13.99
N GLU A 95 -0.15 20.73 15.29
CA GLU A 95 0.06 19.75 16.36
C GLU A 95 -1.06 18.70 16.40
N ALA A 96 -2.32 19.13 16.32
CA ALA A 96 -3.45 18.21 16.24
C ALA A 96 -3.34 17.31 15.00
N LEU A 97 -2.99 17.89 13.85
CA LEU A 97 -2.78 17.15 12.61
C LEU A 97 -1.63 16.15 12.73
N ALA A 98 -0.57 16.50 13.45
CA ALA A 98 0.55 15.61 13.74
C ALA A 98 0.11 14.40 14.55
N GLY A 99 -0.65 14.62 15.62
CA GLY A 99 -1.20 13.55 16.46
C GLY A 99 -2.18 12.65 15.70
N GLU A 100 -3.05 13.23 14.88
CA GLU A 100 -3.98 12.47 14.02
C GLU A 100 -3.22 11.60 13.01
N PHE A 101 -2.20 12.17 12.35
CA PHE A 101 -1.37 11.42 11.40
C PHE A 101 -0.59 10.30 12.08
N ALA A 102 -0.02 10.55 13.26
CA ALA A 102 0.71 9.55 14.04
C ALA A 102 -0.17 8.34 14.39
N ASN A 103 -1.38 8.60 14.89
CA ASN A 103 -2.34 7.56 15.23
C ASN A 103 -2.77 6.76 14.00
N GLU A 104 -3.04 7.44 12.89
CA GLU A 104 -3.45 6.74 11.67
C GLU A 104 -2.29 5.94 11.06
N LEU A 105 -1.05 6.43 11.13
CA LEU A 105 0.12 5.67 10.72
C LEU A 105 0.25 4.37 11.51
N LEU A 106 0.07 4.41 12.82
CA LEU A 106 0.07 3.21 13.67
C LEU A 106 -1.06 2.24 13.27
N ASN A 107 -2.26 2.76 12.98
CA ASN A 107 -3.37 1.94 12.48
C ASN A 107 -3.01 1.24 11.16
N GLN A 108 -2.41 1.96 10.21
CA GLN A 108 -1.99 1.39 8.93
C GLN A 108 -0.89 0.35 9.08
N VAL A 109 0.06 0.56 9.99
CA VAL A 109 1.08 -0.47 10.31
C VAL A 109 0.42 -1.72 10.87
N LEU A 110 -0.53 -1.59 11.80
CA LEU A 110 -1.24 -2.73 12.37
C LEU A 110 -2.02 -3.48 11.28
N ARG A 111 -2.76 -2.77 10.43
CA ARG A 111 -3.48 -3.36 9.29
C ARG A 111 -2.54 -4.11 8.36
N ALA A 112 -1.38 -3.53 8.01
CA ALA A 112 -0.38 -4.19 7.17
C ALA A 112 0.16 -5.47 7.83
N ARG A 113 0.48 -5.43 9.12
CA ARG A 113 0.97 -6.61 9.86
C ARG A 113 -0.09 -7.71 9.96
N ILE A 114 -1.35 -7.36 10.23
CA ILE A 114 -2.46 -8.33 10.25
C ILE A 114 -2.68 -8.91 8.86
N ALA A 115 -2.64 -8.08 7.82
CA ALA A 115 -2.80 -8.54 6.45
C ALA A 115 -1.72 -9.57 6.09
N GLN A 116 -0.46 -9.31 6.46
CA GLN A 116 0.67 -10.22 6.26
C GLN A 116 0.56 -11.50 7.09
N SER A 117 0.20 -11.41 8.38
CA SER A 117 0.11 -12.58 9.26
C SER A 117 -1.06 -13.51 8.91
N THR A 118 -2.10 -12.98 8.27
CA THR A 118 -3.31 -13.74 7.88
C THR A 118 -3.29 -14.22 6.42
N THR A 119 -2.26 -13.88 5.63
CA THR A 119 -2.19 -14.23 4.20
C THR A 119 -2.42 -15.71 3.94
N LYS A 120 -1.66 -16.60 4.60
CA LYS A 120 -1.77 -18.06 4.40
C LYS A 120 -3.15 -18.61 4.78
N ILE A 121 -3.74 -18.07 5.84
CA ILE A 121 -5.07 -18.47 6.29
C ILE A 121 -6.11 -18.07 5.24
N ARG A 122 -6.03 -16.83 4.74
CA ARG A 122 -6.92 -16.32 3.69
C ARG A 122 -6.77 -17.12 2.40
N GLU A 123 -5.54 -17.42 1.99
CA GLU A 123 -5.24 -18.25 0.82
C GLU A 123 -5.83 -19.66 0.97
N PHE A 124 -5.65 -20.30 2.14
CA PHE A 124 -6.22 -21.61 2.42
C PHE A 124 -7.76 -21.59 2.34
N TYR A 125 -8.42 -20.62 2.97
CA TYR A 125 -9.88 -20.50 2.91
C TYR A 125 -10.38 -20.17 1.50
N MET A 126 -9.66 -19.33 0.73
CA MET A 126 -10.01 -19.06 -0.66
C MET A 126 -9.88 -20.32 -1.51
N GLN A 127 -8.77 -21.06 -1.41
CA GLN A 127 -8.59 -22.34 -2.10
C GLN A 127 -9.73 -23.30 -1.75
N ARG A 128 -9.97 -23.51 -0.44
CA ARG A 128 -11.05 -24.37 0.03
C ARG A 128 -12.42 -23.94 -0.51
N ALA A 129 -12.76 -22.65 -0.46
CA ALA A 129 -14.04 -22.16 -0.98
C ALA A 129 -14.21 -22.38 -2.49
N PHE A 130 -13.14 -22.20 -3.29
CA PHE A 130 -13.19 -22.48 -4.72
C PHE A 130 -13.28 -23.98 -5.02
N PHE A 131 -12.58 -24.84 -4.28
CA PHE A 131 -12.57 -26.28 -4.52
C PHE A 131 -13.75 -27.04 -3.90
N GLU A 132 -14.37 -26.53 -2.82
CA GLU A 132 -15.59 -27.12 -2.24
C GLU A 132 -16.87 -26.73 -3.02
N ASN A 133 -16.89 -25.56 -3.68
CA ASN A 133 -18.01 -25.11 -4.53
C ASN A 133 -17.80 -25.36 -6.02
N THR A 134 -16.63 -25.83 -6.43
CA THR A 134 -16.55 -26.51 -7.73
C THR A 134 -17.18 -27.87 -7.47
N PRO A 135 -18.33 -28.22 -8.08
CA PRO A 135 -18.73 -29.61 -8.10
C PRO A 135 -17.51 -30.32 -8.67
N THR A 136 -16.86 -31.12 -7.83
CA THR A 136 -15.86 -32.10 -8.27
C THR A 136 -16.37 -32.59 -9.59
N HIS A 137 -15.62 -32.31 -10.67
CA HIS A 137 -15.96 -32.69 -12.03
C HIS A 137 -16.91 -33.87 -11.95
N SER A 138 -18.18 -33.70 -12.31
CA SER A 138 -18.94 -34.86 -12.73
C SER A 138 -18.00 -35.48 -13.74
N THR A 139 -17.36 -36.58 -13.36
CA THR A 139 -16.31 -37.17 -14.17
C THR A 139 -16.92 -37.37 -15.54
N ILE A 140 -16.12 -37.37 -16.61
CA ILE A 140 -16.67 -37.66 -17.94
C ILE A 140 -17.59 -38.90 -17.83
N ASP A 141 -17.20 -39.88 -17.01
CA ASP A 141 -18.01 -41.04 -16.63
C ASP A 141 -19.33 -40.74 -15.89
N ALA A 142 -19.38 -39.77 -14.97
CA ALA A 142 -20.63 -39.39 -14.28
C ALA A 142 -21.58 -38.60 -15.19
N LEU A 143 -21.04 -37.74 -16.07
CA LEU A 143 -21.83 -37.05 -17.10
C LEU A 143 -22.35 -38.01 -18.17
N LEU A 144 -21.51 -38.98 -18.58
CA LEU A 144 -21.92 -40.04 -19.49
C LEU A 144 -22.97 -40.95 -18.86
N ALA A 145 -22.84 -41.28 -17.57
CA ALA A 145 -23.85 -42.06 -16.87
C ALA A 145 -25.19 -41.33 -16.76
N GLU A 146 -25.19 -40.00 -16.56
CA GLU A 146 -26.41 -39.18 -16.52
C GLU A 146 -27.07 -39.07 -17.91
N LEU A 147 -26.26 -38.96 -18.98
CA LEU A 147 -26.74 -38.98 -20.38
C LEU A 147 -27.30 -40.36 -20.78
N ASP A 148 -26.63 -41.46 -20.44
CA ASP A 148 -27.10 -42.83 -20.70
C ASP A 148 -28.43 -43.11 -19.98
N GLU A 149 -28.67 -42.49 -18.81
CA GLU A 149 -29.91 -42.61 -18.04
C GLU A 149 -31.06 -41.81 -18.67
N GLU A 150 -30.78 -40.66 -19.31
CA GLU A 150 -31.75 -39.87 -20.08
C GLU A 150 -32.05 -40.48 -21.47
N GLU A 151 -31.08 -41.12 -22.13
CA GLU A 151 -31.26 -41.77 -23.45
C GLU A 151 -32.06 -43.09 -23.38
N LEU A 152 -32.19 -43.69 -22.19
CA LEU A 152 -32.97 -44.92 -21.98
C LEU A 152 -34.45 -44.67 -21.62
N ALA A 153 -34.84 -43.41 -21.41
CA ALA A 153 -36.24 -43.04 -21.29
C ALA A 153 -36.84 -42.97 -22.69
N ASP A 154 -37.79 -43.86 -23.03
CA ASP A 154 -38.64 -43.73 -24.21
C ASP A 154 -39.28 -42.32 -24.17
N ASP A 155 -38.75 -41.37 -24.96
CA ASP A 155 -39.29 -40.01 -25.02
C ASP A 155 -40.68 -40.07 -25.64
N PRO A 156 -41.77 -39.88 -24.86
CA PRO A 156 -43.13 -39.96 -25.38
C PRO A 156 -43.43 -38.83 -26.39
N LEU A 157 -42.54 -37.85 -26.50
CA LEU A 157 -42.62 -36.67 -27.37
C LEU A 157 -41.52 -36.65 -28.43
N GLU A 158 -40.92 -37.79 -28.78
CA GLU A 158 -39.94 -37.87 -29.86
C GLU A 158 -40.50 -37.19 -31.13
N ILE A 159 -39.89 -36.06 -31.48
CA ILE A 159 -40.37 -35.21 -32.57
C ILE A 159 -39.86 -35.84 -33.85
N SER A 160 -40.77 -36.40 -34.65
CA SER A 160 -40.40 -37.02 -35.92
C SER A 160 -39.64 -36.04 -36.82
N VAL A 161 -38.49 -36.50 -37.30
CA VAL A 161 -37.60 -35.68 -38.10
C VAL A 161 -37.98 -35.81 -39.58
N PRO A 162 -38.35 -34.73 -40.29
CA PRO A 162 -39.02 -34.83 -41.60
C PRO A 162 -38.20 -35.45 -42.75
N TRP A 163 -36.93 -35.78 -42.54
CA TRP A 163 -36.03 -36.34 -43.55
C TRP A 163 -35.64 -37.80 -43.27
N GLU A 164 -36.22 -38.44 -42.25
CA GLU A 164 -36.08 -39.87 -41.95
C GLU A 164 -37.17 -40.75 -42.58
N GLU A 165 -38.10 -40.16 -43.34
CA GLU A 165 -38.95 -40.95 -44.23
C GLU A 165 -38.09 -41.54 -45.34
N GLU A 166 -37.84 -42.86 -45.30
CA GLU A 166 -37.36 -43.56 -46.49
C GLU A 166 -38.38 -43.32 -47.61
N PRO A 167 -37.94 -42.87 -48.80
CA PRO A 167 -38.87 -42.64 -49.89
C PRO A 167 -39.57 -43.96 -50.19
N SER A 168 -40.89 -43.98 -50.03
CA SER A 168 -41.69 -45.15 -50.41
C SER A 168 -41.46 -45.41 -51.90
N ALA A 169 -40.95 -46.60 -52.21
CA ALA A 169 -40.82 -47.10 -53.57
C ALA A 169 -42.17 -47.59 -54.10
#